data_AF-A0A8B6X8F3-F1
#
_entry.id   AF-A0A8B6X8F3-F1
#
_cell.length_a   1.000
_cell.length_b   1.000
_cell.length_c   1.000
_cell.angle_alpha   90.00
_cell.angle_beta   90.00
_cell.angle_gamma   90.00
#
_symmetry.space_group_name_H-M   'P 1'
#
loop_
_entity.id
_entity.type
_entity.pdbx_description
1 polymer ?
#
loop_
_entity_poly.entity_id
_entity_poly.type
_entity_poly.pdbx_seq_one_letter_code
_entity_poly.pdbx_strand_id
1 'polypeptide(L)'
;MELTKTPTAQLIAQIGRAAVISETGLTRARISQWCTENRIPRAWQKFLRGRFPEADWKTYDAATVAPSVQSSTGATALAQQAG
;
A
#
# COMPACT_ATOMS: atom_id res chain seq x y z
N MET A 1 8.92 20.09 -3.61
CA MET A 1 8.73 18.63 -3.74
C MET A 1 7.56 18.24 -2.86
N GLU A 2 6.35 18.34 -3.40
CA GLU A 2 5.13 17.98 -2.69
C GLU A 2 4.93 16.47 -2.85
N LEU A 3 5.33 15.68 -1.86
CA LEU A 3 4.78 14.33 -1.69
C LEU A 3 3.30 14.53 -1.34
N THR A 4 2.47 14.61 -2.37
CA THR A 4 1.02 14.64 -2.25
C THR A 4 0.59 13.47 -1.38
N LYS A 5 -0.21 13.82 -0.37
CA LYS A 5 -0.47 13.09 0.87
C LYS A 5 -1.28 11.82 0.61
N THR A 6 -0.63 10.74 0.17
CA THR A 6 -1.32 9.45 0.07
C THR A 6 -1.65 8.95 1.48
N PRO A 7 -2.81 8.32 1.70
CA PRO A 7 -3.20 7.80 3.01
C PRO A 7 -2.18 6.80 3.55
N THR A 8 -1.53 6.04 2.65
CA THR A 8 -0.40 5.17 3.03
C THR A 8 0.79 5.96 3.58
N ALA A 9 1.20 7.05 2.91
CA ALA A 9 2.31 7.87 3.37
C ALA A 9 1.99 8.58 4.70
N GLN A 10 0.75 9.04 4.89
CA GLN A 10 0.32 9.64 6.15
C GLN A 10 0.35 8.64 7.30
N LEU A 11 -0.14 7.42 7.08
CA LEU A 11 -0.11 6.36 8.07
C LEU A 11 1.34 5.98 8.45
N ILE A 12 2.22 5.79 7.46
CA ILE A 12 3.63 5.47 7.71
C ILE A 12 4.36 6.63 8.40
N ALA A 13 4.00 7.88 8.11
CA ALA A 13 4.55 9.04 8.78
C ALA A 13 4.13 9.12 10.25
N GLN A 14 2.86 8.81 10.56
CA GLN A 14 2.35 8.78 11.93
C GLN A 14 2.99 7.67 12.78
N ILE A 15 3.16 6.46 12.21
CA ILE A 15 3.85 5.36 12.88
C ILE A 15 5.36 5.66 13.02
N GLY A 16 5.92 6.37 12.04
CA GLY A 16 7.34 6.62 11.91
C GLY A 16 7.99 5.62 10.97
N ARG A 17 8.57 6.12 9.88
CA ARG A 17 9.18 5.28 8.84
C ARG A 17 10.31 4.38 9.37
N ALA A 18 11.10 4.87 10.31
CA ALA A 18 12.16 4.09 10.94
C ALA A 18 11.60 2.93 11.79
N ALA A 19 10.51 3.16 12.53
CA ALA A 19 9.83 2.13 13.30
C ALA A 19 9.24 1.05 12.38
N VAL A 20 8.61 1.44 11.27
CA VAL A 20 8.11 0.48 10.26
C VAL A 20 9.25 -0.36 9.68
N ILE A 21 10.39 0.24 9.35
CA ILE A 21 11.57 -0.49 8.85
C ILE A 21 12.09 -1.46 9.91
N SER A 22 12.22 -0.99 11.17
CA SER A 22 12.73 -1.81 12.27
C SER A 22 11.84 -3.01 12.56
N GLU A 23 10.52 -2.83 12.54
CA GLU A 23 9.56 -3.89 12.86
C GLU A 23 9.32 -4.86 11.70
N THR A 24 9.37 -4.37 10.45
CA THR A 24 9.13 -5.22 9.27
C THR A 24 10.40 -5.85 8.71
N GLY A 25 11.59 -5.33 9.08
CA GLY A 25 12.87 -5.73 8.49
C GLY A 25 13.00 -5.38 6.99
N LEU A 26 12.05 -4.62 6.42
CA LEU A 26 12.05 -4.29 5.01
C LEU A 26 12.94 -3.09 4.70
N THR A 27 13.45 -3.05 3.47
CA THR A 27 14.28 -1.93 3.03
C THR A 27 13.49 -0.63 2.93
N ARG A 28 14.18 0.50 3.09
CA ARG A 28 13.60 1.84 2.90
C ARG A 28 12.91 1.99 1.54
N ALA A 29 13.49 1.40 0.48
CA ALA A 29 12.93 1.40 -0.87
C ALA A 29 11.58 0.69 -0.91
N ARG A 30 11.45 -0.48 -0.26
CA ARG A 30 10.20 -1.23 -0.20
C ARG A 30 9.08 -0.46 0.50
N ILE A 31 9.39 0.21 1.62
CA ILE A 31 8.44 1.08 2.31
C ILE A 31 8.06 2.29 1.45
N SER A 32 9.02 2.86 0.71
CA SER A 32 8.76 3.91 -0.28
C SER A 32 7.79 3.45 -1.35
N GLN A 33 7.94 2.21 -1.81
CA GLN A 33 7.08 1.62 -2.83
C GLN A 33 5.61 1.58 -2.37
N TRP A 34 5.35 1.22 -1.10
CA TRP A 34 3.99 1.24 -0.55
C TRP A 34 3.38 2.64 -0.55
N CYS A 35 4.17 3.67 -0.23
CA CYS A 35 3.71 5.07 -0.30
C CYS A 35 3.36 5.49 -1.73
N THR A 36 4.20 5.11 -2.70
CA THR A 36 4.01 5.41 -4.14
C THR A 36 2.80 4.68 -4.72
N GLU A 37 2.64 3.39 -4.42
CA GLU A 37 1.50 2.58 -4.85
C GLU A 37 0.22 2.89 -4.05
N ASN A 38 0.32 3.75 -3.04
CA ASN A 38 -0.72 4.02 -2.06
C ASN A 38 -1.38 2.73 -1.50
N ARG A 39 -0.56 1.71 -1.25
CA ARG A 39 -1.06 0.40 -0.81
C ARG A 39 -0.03 -0.35 0.02
N ILE A 40 -0.45 -0.74 1.22
CA ILE A 40 0.28 -1.69 2.06
C ILE A 40 -0.26 -3.12 1.77
N PRO A 41 0.57 -4.15 1.59
CA PRO A 41 0.09 -5.52 1.44
C PRO A 41 -0.69 -6.02 2.69
N ARG A 42 -1.74 -6.83 2.49
CA ARG A 42 -2.64 -7.26 3.58
C ARG A 42 -1.94 -7.96 4.74
N ALA A 43 -0.93 -8.79 4.46
CA ALA A 43 -0.14 -9.46 5.50
C ALA A 43 0.53 -8.44 6.43
N TRP A 44 1.11 -7.39 5.85
CA TRP A 44 1.76 -6.31 6.59
C TRP A 44 0.77 -5.39 7.30
N GLN A 45 -0.41 -5.15 6.71
CA GLN A 45 -1.48 -4.40 7.41
C GLN A 45 -1.88 -5.10 8.71
N LYS A 46 -2.10 -6.42 8.69
CA LYS A 46 -2.49 -7.19 9.89
C LYS A 46 -1.39 -7.12 10.96
N PHE A 47 -0.14 -7.29 10.56
CA PHE A 47 1.01 -7.20 11.46
C PHE A 47 1.16 -5.81 12.09
N LEU A 48 1.19 -4.76 11.25
CA LEU A 48 1.35 -3.38 11.70
C LEU A 48 0.16 -2.91 12.54
N ARG A 49 -1.07 -3.36 12.27
CA ARG A 49 -2.24 -3.09 13.13
C ARG A 49 -2.11 -3.67 14.52
N GLY A 50 -1.53 -4.86 14.64
CA GLY A 50 -1.27 -5.47 15.94
C GLY A 50 -0.16 -4.75 16.71
N ARG A 51 0.84 -4.21 15.99
CA ARG A 51 1.99 -3.55 16.60
C ARG A 51 1.77 -2.07 16.93
N PHE A 52 1.02 -1.38 16.08
CA PHE A 52 0.70 0.05 16.19
C PHE A 52 -0.82 0.25 16.15
N PRO A 53 -1.56 -0.20 17.17
CA PRO A 53 -3.02 -0.07 17.20
C PRO A 53 -3.48 1.39 17.33
N GLU A 54 -2.62 2.28 17.85
CA GLU A 54 -2.87 3.71 18.02
C GLU A 54 -2.80 4.53 16.72
N ALA A 55 -2.27 3.96 15.65
CA ALA A 55 -2.21 4.63 14.36
C ALA A 55 -3.60 4.71 13.70
N ASP A 56 -3.77 5.68 12.80
CA ASP A 56 -5.06 6.03 12.18
C ASP A 56 -5.41 5.09 11.02
N TRP A 57 -5.59 3.82 11.36
CA TRP A 57 -6.01 2.79 10.43
C TRP A 57 -7.40 3.05 9.83
N LYS A 58 -8.24 3.81 10.54
CA LYS A 58 -9.59 4.17 10.09
C LYS A 58 -9.55 5.07 8.86
N THR A 59 -8.70 6.10 8.86
CA THR A 59 -8.52 6.99 7.69
C THR A 59 -7.87 6.23 6.53
N TYR A 60 -6.90 5.35 6.80
CA TYR A 60 -6.30 4.50 5.77
C TYR A 60 -7.33 3.56 5.12
N ASP A 61 -8.18 2.89 5.91
CA ASP A 61 -9.21 1.96 5.41
C ASP A 61 -10.27 2.70 4.59
N ALA A 62 -10.79 3.83 5.11
CA ALA A 62 -11.75 4.67 4.39
C ALA A 62 -11.22 5.12 3.01
N ALA A 63 -9.92 5.40 2.92
CA ALA A 63 -9.29 5.83 1.68
C ALA A 63 -8.90 4.68 0.74
N THR A 64 -8.89 3.43 1.21
CA THR A 64 -8.57 2.23 0.41
C THR A 64 -9.78 1.38 0.03
N VAL A 65 -10.95 1.61 0.66
CA VAL A 65 -12.23 0.96 0.36
C VAL A 65 -13.00 1.61 -0.81
N ALA A 66 -12.61 2.82 -1.24
CA ALA A 66 -13.16 3.42 -2.46
C ALA A 66 -12.69 2.63 -3.71
N PRO A 67 -13.61 2.28 -4.65
CA PRO A 67 -13.43 1.14 -5.55
C PRO A 67 -12.46 1.45 -6.70
N SER A 68 -11.19 1.13 -6.52
CA SER A 68 -10.36 0.73 -7.65
C SER A 68 -10.68 -0.73 -7.96
N VAL A 69 -11.71 -0.91 -8.81
CA VAL A 69 -11.75 -2.03 -9.75
C VAL A 69 -10.32 -2.35 -10.16
N GLN A 70 -9.87 -3.55 -9.81
CA GLN A 70 -8.60 -4.06 -10.31
C GLN A 70 -8.66 -3.98 -11.84
N SER A 71 -7.80 -3.17 -12.44
CA SER A 71 -7.53 -3.19 -13.87
C SER A 71 -6.94 -4.56 -14.22
N SER A 72 -7.81 -5.55 -14.36
CA SER A 72 -7.55 -6.82 -15.01
C SER A 72 -7.74 -6.61 -16.51
N THR A 73 -6.93 -5.73 -17.12
CA THR A 73 -6.88 -5.59 -18.59
C THR A 73 -5.44 -5.85 -19.02
N GLY A 74 -5.20 -7.06 -19.50
CA GLY A 74 -3.90 -7.44 -20.06
C GLY A 74 -3.65 -8.94 -20.23
N ALA A 75 -4.68 -9.74 -20.49
CA ALA A 75 -4.49 -11.12 -20.95
C ALA A 75 -5.64 -11.55 -21.88
N THR A 76 -5.93 -10.74 -22.90
CA THR A 76 -6.69 -11.26 -24.05
C THR A 76 -5.68 -11.94 -24.96
N ALA A 77 -5.78 -13.26 -25.01
CA ALA A 77 -5.03 -14.15 -25.87
C ALA A 77 -5.03 -13.65 -27.32
N LEU A 78 -3.84 -13.38 -27.86
CA LEU A 78 -3.62 -13.24 -29.29
C LEU A 78 -3.61 -14.64 -29.90
N ALA A 79 -4.79 -15.19 -30.18
CA ALA A 79 -4.96 -16.42 -30.96
C ALA A 79 -5.93 -16.13 -32.11
N GLN A 80 -5.44 -15.41 -33.13
CA GLN A 80 -6.10 -15.39 -34.44
C GLN A 80 -5.53 -16.54 -35.28
N GLN A 81 -6.30 -17.62 -35.32
CA GLN A 81 -6.24 -18.65 -36.33
C GLN A 81 -6.96 -18.17 -37.61
N ALA A 82 -6.38 -18.59 -38.73
CA ALA A 82 -7.04 -18.95 -39.99
C ALA A 82 -7.68 -17.83 -40.85
N GLY A 83 -6.91 -17.48 -41.89
CA GLY A 83 -7.41 -17.10 -43.22
C GLY A 83 -6.47 -17.74 -44.23
#